data_AF-F2JZ33-F1
#
_entry.id   AF-F2JZ33-F1
#
_cell.length_a   1.000
_cell.length_b   1.000
_cell.length_c   1.000
_cell.angle_alpha   90.00
_cell.angle_beta   90.00
_cell.angle_gamma   90.00
#
_symmetry.space_group_name_H-M   'P 1'
#
loop_
_entity.id
_entity.type
_entity.pdbx_description
1 polymer ?
#
loop_
_entity_poly.entity_id
_entity_poly.type
_entity_poly.pdbx_seq_one_letter_code
_entity_poly.pdbx_strand_id
1 'polypeptide(L)'
;MEKNQEYEYFFNLWSKYEDITNQFSALIIQIRTKALALITAISSAITVFAKNTDGVNWELLFVSFLFLSFFWISIWILDLGYYNEMLKSSVKALKKLEESAPEIKDDIKPSLSSFIDAEVGGTISVKYFYSVVMMVLTVASLVSAHNVYCG
;
A
#
# COMPACT_ATOMS: atom_id res chain seq x y z
N MET A 1 -34.58 -29.23 -3.11
CA MET A 1 -34.08 -28.67 -4.39
C MET A 1 -32.56 -28.83 -4.50
N GLU A 2 -31.93 -29.80 -3.85
CA GLU A 2 -30.76 -29.35 -3.11
C GLU A 2 -29.48 -29.08 -3.90
N LYS A 3 -28.84 -30.09 -4.51
CA LYS A 3 -27.39 -29.99 -4.75
C LYS A 3 -26.97 -28.94 -5.79
N ASN A 4 -27.46 -29.03 -7.04
CA ASN A 4 -26.97 -28.15 -8.11
C ASN A 4 -27.21 -26.65 -7.86
N GLN A 5 -28.31 -26.29 -7.20
CA GLN A 5 -28.60 -24.89 -6.87
C GLN A 5 -27.73 -24.37 -5.72
N GLU A 6 -27.40 -25.24 -4.76
CA GLU A 6 -26.49 -24.91 -3.66
C GLU A 6 -25.05 -24.72 -4.17
N TYR A 7 -24.60 -25.53 -5.13
CA TYR A 7 -23.32 -25.35 -5.82
C TYR A 7 -23.26 -24.03 -6.60
N GLU A 8 -24.29 -23.69 -7.38
CA GLU A 8 -24.33 -22.41 -8.11
C GLU A 8 -24.31 -21.21 -7.15
N TYR A 9 -25.07 -21.28 -6.05
CA TYR A 9 -25.09 -20.22 -5.04
C TYR A 9 -23.71 -20.03 -4.40
N PHE A 10 -23.06 -21.12 -3.99
CA PHE A 10 -21.73 -21.06 -3.39
C PHE A 10 -20.68 -20.53 -4.35
N PHE A 11 -20.67 -21.03 -5.60
CA PHE A 11 -19.73 -20.59 -6.62
C PHE A 11 -19.88 -19.09 -6.93
N ASN A 12 -21.12 -18.61 -7.05
CA ASN A 12 -21.40 -17.19 -7.32
C ASN A 12 -20.97 -16.30 -6.13
N LEU A 13 -21.18 -16.77 -4.90
CA LEU A 13 -20.74 -16.06 -3.70
C LEU A 13 -19.21 -16.02 -3.60
N TRP A 14 -18.53 -17.15 -3.84
CA TRP A 14 -17.07 -17.24 -3.89
C TRP A 14 -16.48 -16.31 -4.96
N SER A 15 -17.02 -16.35 -6.18
CA SER A 15 -16.56 -15.49 -7.29
C SER A 15 -16.71 -14.00 -6.96
N LYS A 16 -17.79 -13.63 -6.26
CA LYS A 16 -17.98 -12.24 -5.81
C LYS A 16 -16.95 -11.81 -4.77
N TYR A 17 -16.61 -12.65 -3.81
CA TYR A 17 -15.56 -12.36 -2.83
C TYR A 17 -14.16 -12.33 -3.47
N GLU A 18 -13.91 -13.19 -4.45
CA GLU A 18 -12.68 -13.19 -5.26
C GLU A 18 -12.53 -11.88 -6.03
N ASP A 19 -13.58 -11.45 -6.75
CA ASP A 19 -13.57 -10.20 -7.53
C ASP A 19 -13.31 -8.98 -6.64
N ILE A 20 -13.97 -8.92 -5.48
CA ILE A 20 -13.74 -7.87 -4.46
C ILE A 20 -12.26 -7.87 -4.02
N THR A 21 -11.69 -9.04 -3.77
CA THR A 21 -10.30 -9.15 -3.30
C THR A 21 -9.30 -8.73 -4.38
N ASN A 22 -9.52 -9.15 -5.62
CA ASN A 22 -8.70 -8.75 -6.78
C ASN A 22 -8.79 -7.25 -7.04
N GLN A 23 -10.00 -6.67 -6.96
CA GLN A 23 -10.21 -5.24 -7.11
C GLN A 23 -9.44 -4.44 -6.05
N PHE A 24 -9.48 -4.87 -4.79
CA PHE A 24 -8.74 -4.19 -3.72
C PHE A 24 -7.22 -4.33 -3.85
N SER A 25 -6.72 -5.52 -4.23
CA SER A 25 -5.30 -5.71 -4.52
C SER A 25 -4.81 -4.75 -5.61
N ALA A 26 -5.56 -4.65 -6.72
CA ALA A 26 -5.23 -3.73 -7.81
C ALA A 26 -5.29 -2.26 -7.38
N LEU A 27 -6.29 -1.88 -6.58
CA LEU A 27 -6.42 -0.52 -6.05
C LEU A 27 -5.23 -0.11 -5.18
N ILE A 28 -4.75 -1.00 -4.31
CA ILE A 28 -3.59 -0.74 -3.44
C ILE A 28 -2.34 -0.45 -4.27
N ILE A 29 -2.08 -1.27 -5.29
CA ILE A 29 -0.94 -1.09 -6.19
C ILE A 29 -1.03 0.25 -6.94
N GLN A 30 -2.21 0.60 -7.45
CA GLN A 30 -2.41 1.86 -8.15
C GLN A 30 -2.17 3.08 -7.25
N ILE A 31 -2.66 3.07 -6.01
CA ILE A 31 -2.48 4.17 -5.06
C ILE A 31 -0.99 4.36 -4.76
N ARG A 32 -0.26 3.28 -4.44
CA ARG A 32 1.19 3.34 -4.19
C ARG A 32 1.96 3.91 -5.39
N THR A 33 1.63 3.44 -6.59
CA THR A 33 2.30 3.87 -7.83
C THR A 33 2.04 5.35 -8.13
N LYS A 34 0.78 5.80 -7.99
CA LYS A 34 0.40 7.21 -8.20
C LYS A 34 1.04 8.12 -7.15
N ALA A 35 1.10 7.68 -5.89
CA ALA A 35 1.75 8.42 -4.82
C ALA A 35 3.26 8.58 -5.06
N LEU A 36 3.95 7.50 -5.46
CA LEU A 36 5.37 7.54 -5.83
C LEU A 36 5.63 8.45 -7.04
N ALA A 37 4.75 8.40 -8.05
CA ALA A 37 4.84 9.27 -9.22
C ALA A 37 4.69 10.75 -8.83
N LEU A 38 3.74 11.08 -7.95
CA LEU A 38 3.54 12.44 -7.44
C LEU A 38 4.78 12.93 -6.67
N ILE A 39 5.32 12.12 -5.77
CA ILE A 39 6.54 12.47 -5.01
C ILE A 39 7.72 12.72 -5.94
N THR A 40 7.87 11.89 -6.96
CA THR A 40 8.93 12.04 -7.98
C THR A 40 8.77 13.36 -8.74
N ALA A 41 7.55 13.69 -9.15
CA ALA A 41 7.24 14.94 -9.84
C ALA A 41 7.49 16.19 -8.98
N ILE A 42 7.13 16.15 -7.69
CA ILE A 42 7.40 17.25 -6.76
C ILE A 42 8.91 17.41 -6.54
N SER A 43 9.62 16.29 -6.35
CA SER A 43 11.07 16.30 -6.13
C SER A 43 11.84 16.84 -7.34
N SER A 44 11.42 16.49 -8.56
CA SER A 44 12.03 17.01 -9.79
C SER A 44 11.76 18.50 -9.96
N ALA A 45 10.54 18.97 -9.65
CA ALA A 45 10.20 20.39 -9.67
C ALA A 45 11.08 21.18 -8.69
N ILE A 46 11.21 20.74 -7.43
CA ILE A 46 12.09 21.36 -6.43
C ILE A 46 13.53 21.46 -6.96
N THR A 47 14.04 20.38 -7.58
CA THR A 47 15.39 20.36 -8.15
C THR A 47 15.58 21.39 -9.27
N VAL A 48 14.57 21.56 -10.13
CA VAL A 48 14.61 22.57 -11.21
C VAL A 48 14.59 23.98 -10.62
N PHE A 49 13.74 24.25 -9.64
CA PHE A 49 13.69 25.56 -8.98
C PHE A 49 15.00 25.87 -8.22
N ALA A 50 15.58 24.89 -7.54
CA ALA A 50 16.85 25.04 -6.83
C ALA A 50 18.05 25.32 -7.76
N LYS A 51 17.99 24.89 -9.03
CA LYS A 51 19.02 25.22 -10.03
C LYS A 51 18.98 26.66 -10.51
N ASN A 52 17.84 27.35 -10.36
CA ASN A 52 17.65 28.72 -10.82
C ASN A 52 17.97 29.77 -9.74
N THR A 53 18.37 29.34 -8.54
CA THR A 53 18.81 30.21 -7.44
C THR A 53 20.33 30.16 -7.29
N ASP A 54 20.96 31.31 -7.04
CA ASP A 54 22.38 31.39 -6.69
C ASP A 54 22.58 30.77 -5.30
N GLY A 55 23.03 29.52 -5.29
CA GLY A 55 23.23 28.74 -4.06
C GLY A 55 22.02 27.91 -3.63
N VAL A 56 22.26 27.03 -2.66
CA VAL A 56 21.22 26.13 -2.12
C VAL A 56 20.37 26.91 -1.12
N ASN A 57 19.08 27.07 -1.42
CA ASN A 57 18.12 27.59 -0.46
C ASN A 57 17.71 26.49 0.53
N TRP A 58 18.43 26.41 1.65
CA TRP A 58 18.22 25.40 2.67
C TRP A 58 16.85 25.47 3.36
N GLU A 59 16.24 26.66 3.41
CA GLU A 59 14.90 26.86 3.99
C GLU A 59 13.82 26.23 3.09
N LEU A 60 13.92 26.44 1.77
CA LEU A 60 13.03 25.81 0.80
C LEU A 60 13.16 24.28 0.83
N LEU A 61 14.37 23.74 0.95
CA LEU A 61 14.59 22.30 1.08
C LEU A 61 14.02 21.74 2.38
N PHE A 62 14.22 22.42 3.50
CA PHE A 62 13.67 22.01 4.78
C PHE A 62 12.14 21.89 4.75
N VAL A 63 11.46 22.93 4.25
CA VAL A 63 9.99 22.94 4.11
C VAL A 63 9.54 21.84 3.15
N SER A 64 10.27 21.62 2.05
CA SER A 64 9.96 20.58 1.08
C SER A 64 10.06 19.16 1.67
N PHE A 65 11.12 18.86 2.42
CA PHE A 65 11.27 17.54 3.05
C PHE A 65 10.26 17.32 4.18
N LEU A 66 9.88 18.36 4.90
CA LEU A 66 8.86 18.28 5.94
C LEU A 66 7.48 17.98 5.30
N PHE A 67 7.16 18.66 4.21
CA PHE A 67 5.96 18.39 3.41
C PHE A 67 5.94 16.97 2.83
N LEU A 68 7.05 16.52 2.23
CA LEU A 68 7.18 15.14 1.74
C LEU A 68 7.02 14.11 2.87
N SER A 69 7.57 14.38 4.05
CA SER A 69 7.44 13.50 5.23
C SER A 69 5.98 13.35 5.67
N PHE A 70 5.23 14.45 5.69
CA PHE A 70 3.81 14.43 6.02
C PHE A 70 2.99 13.59 5.03
N PHE A 71 3.26 13.75 3.72
CA PHE A 71 2.62 12.94 2.68
C PHE A 71 3.00 11.46 2.80
N TRP A 72 4.27 11.17 3.07
CA TRP A 72 4.74 9.80 3.23
C TRP A 72 4.12 9.10 4.43
N ILE A 73 3.99 9.79 5.57
CA ILE A 73 3.27 9.28 6.75
C ILE A 73 1.80 9.00 6.40
N SER A 74 1.16 9.87 5.62
CA SER A 74 -0.24 9.68 5.21
C SER A 74 -0.40 8.42 4.34
N ILE A 75 0.51 8.20 3.39
CA ILE A 75 0.53 6.97 2.57
C ILE A 75 0.79 5.75 3.45
N TRP A 76 1.72 5.84 4.39
CA TRP A 76 2.06 4.77 5.32
C TRP A 76 0.86 4.33 6.17
N ILE A 77 0.09 5.29 6.71
CA ILE A 77 -1.12 5.02 7.50
C ILE A 77 -2.21 4.37 6.64
N LEU A 78 -2.48 4.91 5.44
CA LEU A 78 -3.48 4.34 4.54
C LEU A 78 -3.13 2.91 4.15
N ASP A 79 -1.86 2.67 3.83
CA ASP A 79 -1.42 1.40 3.29
C ASP A 79 -1.36 0.29 4.36
N LEU A 80 -0.69 0.56 5.50
CA LEU A 80 -0.54 -0.44 6.55
C LEU A 80 -1.75 -0.53 7.49
N GLY A 81 -2.43 0.58 7.72
CA GLY A 81 -3.59 0.64 8.61
C GLY A 81 -4.85 0.21 7.87
N TYR A 82 -5.25 0.99 6.88
CA TYR A 82 -6.56 0.84 6.27
C TYR A 82 -6.60 -0.33 5.25
N TYR A 83 -5.69 -0.31 4.27
CA TYR A 83 -5.76 -1.25 3.16
C TYR A 83 -5.35 -2.67 3.54
N ASN A 84 -4.29 -2.84 4.33
CA ASN A 84 -3.87 -4.16 4.81
C ASN A 84 -4.93 -4.81 5.71
N GLU A 85 -5.61 -4.05 6.57
CA GLU A 85 -6.67 -4.59 7.42
C GLU A 85 -7.88 -5.00 6.58
N MET A 86 -8.27 -4.18 5.60
CA MET A 86 -9.38 -4.48 4.71
C MET A 86 -9.10 -5.72 3.84
N LEU A 87 -7.89 -5.84 3.29
CA LEU A 87 -7.48 -7.02 2.51
C LEU A 87 -7.48 -8.29 3.39
N LYS A 88 -6.95 -8.20 4.62
CA LYS A 88 -7.01 -9.31 5.59
C LYS A 88 -8.44 -9.71 5.93
N SER A 89 -9.34 -8.75 6.08
CA SER A 89 -10.76 -9.00 6.37
C SER A 89 -11.44 -9.74 5.21
N SER A 90 -11.23 -9.31 3.97
CA SER A 90 -11.76 -9.96 2.77
C SER A 90 -11.23 -11.39 2.60
N VAL A 91 -9.93 -11.61 2.80
CA VAL A 91 -9.31 -12.95 2.73
C VAL A 91 -9.83 -13.85 3.85
N LYS A 92 -10.01 -13.32 5.07
CA LYS A 92 -10.58 -14.07 6.20
C LYS A 92 -12.03 -14.46 5.94
N ALA A 93 -12.82 -13.61 5.30
CA ALA A 93 -14.19 -13.93 4.90
C ALA A 93 -14.21 -15.03 3.83
N LEU A 94 -13.34 -14.94 2.83
CA LEU A 94 -13.19 -15.96 1.78
C LEU A 94 -12.80 -17.32 2.37
N LYS A 95 -11.80 -17.34 3.28
CA LYS A 95 -11.34 -18.56 3.95
C LYS A 95 -12.43 -19.22 4.80
N LYS A 96 -13.22 -18.42 5.53
CA LYS A 96 -14.37 -18.92 6.28
C LYS A 96 -15.44 -19.53 5.37
N LEU A 97 -15.65 -18.94 4.19
CA LEU A 97 -16.58 -19.45 3.20
C LEU A 97 -16.10 -20.80 2.65
N GLU A 98 -14.82 -20.92 2.30
CA GLU A 98 -14.18 -22.17 1.86
C GLU A 98 -14.23 -23.27 2.93
N GLU A 99 -14.08 -22.92 4.21
CA GLU A 99 -14.19 -23.86 5.33
C GLU A 99 -15.63 -24.35 5.56
N SER A 100 -16.63 -23.54 5.22
CA SER A 100 -18.05 -23.87 5.43
C SER A 100 -18.64 -24.84 4.40
N ALA A 101 -17.95 -25.08 3.27
CA ALA A 101 -18.40 -26.00 2.22
C ALA A 101 -17.26 -26.92 1.74
N PRO A 102 -16.84 -27.90 2.56
CA PRO A 102 -15.73 -28.79 2.24
C PRO A 102 -15.99 -29.67 0.99
N GLU A 103 -17.24 -30.00 0.66
CA GLU A 103 -17.59 -30.78 -0.54
C GLU A 103 -17.34 -30.02 -1.87
N ILE A 104 -17.19 -28.70 -1.82
CA ILE A 104 -16.98 -27.83 -2.99
C ILE A 104 -15.51 -27.40 -3.10
N LYS A 105 -14.77 -27.51 -1.99
CA LYS A 105 -13.37 -27.12 -1.83
C LYS A 105 -12.40 -27.94 -2.70
N ASP A 106 -12.73 -29.19 -3.01
CA ASP A 106 -11.92 -30.04 -3.89
C ASP A 106 -12.13 -29.71 -5.38
N ASP A 107 -13.29 -29.16 -5.76
CA ASP A 107 -13.61 -28.76 -7.14
C ASP A 107 -13.24 -27.30 -7.46
N ILE A 108 -13.30 -26.40 -6.46
CA ILE A 108 -12.87 -25.00 -6.60
C ILE A 108 -11.42 -24.91 -6.17
N LYS A 109 -10.51 -24.64 -7.13
CA LYS A 109 -9.07 -24.47 -6.90
C LYS A 109 -8.77 -23.74 -5.57
N PRO A 110 -8.31 -24.45 -4.52
CA PRO A 110 -8.05 -23.86 -3.20
C PRO A 110 -6.76 -23.02 -3.15
N SER A 111 -6.25 -22.60 -4.32
CA SER A 111 -4.93 -22.00 -4.45
C SER A 111 -4.91 -20.48 -4.33
N LEU A 112 -6.05 -19.77 -4.44
CA LEU A 112 -6.02 -18.31 -4.42
C LEU A 112 -5.99 -17.74 -2.98
N SER A 113 -6.82 -18.26 -2.07
CA SER A 113 -6.85 -17.79 -0.67
C SER A 113 -5.49 -18.01 0.02
N SER A 114 -4.83 -19.13 -0.27
CA SER A 114 -3.49 -19.47 0.22
C SER A 114 -2.36 -18.65 -0.42
N PHE A 115 -2.44 -18.33 -1.73
CA PHE A 115 -1.51 -17.40 -2.37
C PHE A 115 -1.64 -15.98 -1.82
N ILE A 116 -2.87 -15.51 -1.61
CA ILE A 116 -3.12 -14.16 -1.08
C ILE A 116 -2.73 -14.09 0.41
N ASP A 117 -2.96 -15.13 1.23
CA ASP A 117 -2.47 -15.18 2.62
C ASP A 117 -0.93 -15.07 2.69
N ALA A 118 -0.22 -15.71 1.76
CA ALA A 118 1.23 -15.63 1.65
C ALA A 118 1.73 -14.24 1.23
N GLU A 119 1.04 -13.60 0.27
CA GLU A 119 1.38 -12.25 -0.21
C GLU A 119 1.07 -11.17 0.84
N VAL A 120 -0.07 -11.30 1.54
CA VAL A 120 -0.47 -10.44 2.67
C VAL A 120 0.49 -10.60 3.86
N GLY A 121 1.08 -11.79 4.03
CA GLY A 121 2.16 -12.09 4.97
C GLY A 121 3.44 -11.27 4.75
N GLY A 122 3.65 -10.72 3.55
CA GLY A 122 4.76 -9.84 3.17
C GLY A 122 4.76 -8.46 3.85
N THR A 123 3.97 -8.26 4.91
CA THR A 123 3.85 -7.00 5.65
C THR A 123 5.20 -6.48 6.17
N ILE A 124 6.16 -7.39 6.42
CA ILE A 124 7.51 -7.03 6.91
C ILE A 124 8.28 -6.24 5.86
N SER A 125 8.37 -6.74 4.63
CA SER A 125 9.10 -6.06 3.54
C SER A 125 8.52 -4.68 3.24
N VAL A 126 7.18 -4.57 3.25
CA VAL A 126 6.48 -3.30 3.07
C VAL A 126 6.80 -2.32 4.21
N LYS A 127 6.76 -2.77 5.47
CA LYS A 127 7.15 -1.96 6.64
C LYS A 127 8.58 -1.45 6.55
N TYR A 128 9.52 -2.31 6.15
CA TYR A 128 10.92 -1.92 5.94
C TYR A 128 11.08 -0.86 4.85
N PHE A 129 10.36 -0.99 3.75
CA PHE A 129 10.39 0.01 2.68
C PHE A 129 9.94 1.40 3.19
N TYR A 130 8.80 1.47 3.89
CA TYR A 130 8.32 2.74 4.44
C TYR A 130 9.27 3.33 5.48
N SER A 131 9.86 2.51 6.34
CA SER A 131 10.77 2.99 7.40
C SER A 131 12.08 3.54 6.82
N VAL A 132 12.64 2.89 5.80
CA VAL A 132 13.86 3.39 5.12
C VAL A 132 13.60 4.75 4.48
N VAL A 133 12.49 4.91 3.75
CA VAL A 133 12.17 6.20 3.11
C VAL A 133 11.92 7.29 4.17
N MET A 134 11.24 6.98 5.28
CA MET A 134 11.11 7.93 6.39
C MET A 134 12.45 8.32 7.01
N MET A 135 13.37 7.37 7.17
CA MET A 135 14.70 7.64 7.67
C MET A 135 15.46 8.60 6.75
N VAL A 136 15.37 8.39 5.43
CA VAL A 136 16.00 9.29 4.44
C VAL A 136 15.39 10.69 4.53
N LEU A 137 14.06 10.81 4.58
CA LEU A 137 13.37 12.11 4.64
C LEU A 137 13.69 12.87 5.94
N THR A 138 13.76 12.16 7.07
CA THR A 138 14.10 12.77 8.37
C THR A 138 15.55 13.22 8.42
N VAL A 139 16.50 12.40 7.93
CA VAL A 139 17.92 12.81 7.82
C VAL A 139 18.07 14.01 6.88
N ALA A 140 17.41 14.00 5.73
CA ALA A 140 17.44 15.13 4.79
C ALA A 140 16.88 16.41 5.43
N SER A 141 15.75 16.30 6.15
CA SER A 141 15.16 17.42 6.89
C SER A 141 16.10 17.94 8.00
N LEU A 142 16.74 17.07 8.77
CA LEU A 142 17.70 17.46 9.81
C LEU A 142 18.94 18.15 9.23
N VAL A 143 19.48 17.63 8.12
CA VAL A 143 20.61 18.26 7.42
C VAL A 143 20.22 19.64 6.89
N SER A 144 19.04 19.77 6.28
CA SER A 144 18.55 21.08 5.84
C SER A 144 18.37 22.04 7.02
N ALA A 145 17.75 21.61 8.12
CA ALA A 145 17.57 22.43 9.32
C ALA A 145 18.91 22.89 9.92
N HIS A 146 19.90 21.99 10.01
CA HIS A 146 21.23 22.35 10.52
C HIS A 146 21.87 23.46 9.66
N ASN A 147 21.79 23.36 8.34
CA ASN A 147 22.33 24.38 7.45
C ASN A 147 21.53 25.69 7.45
N VAL A 148 20.25 25.68 7.84
CA VAL A 148 19.44 26.91 8.01
C VAL A 148 19.79 27.64 9.31
N TYR A 149 19.90 26.90 10.42
CA TYR A 149 19.96 27.52 11.76
C TYR A 149 21.38 27.61 12.35
N CYS A 150 22.31 26.77 11.91
CA CYS A 150 23.68 26.68 12.47
C CYS A 150 24.78 26.87 11.41
N GLY A 151 24.41 27.09 10.14
CA GLY A 151 25.31 27.26 9.00
C GLY A 151 25.63 28.72 8.68
#